data_AF-A0A239IS12-F1
#
_entry.id   AF-A0A239IS12-F1
#
_cell.length_a   1.000
_cell.length_b   1.000
_cell.length_c   1.000
_cell.angle_alpha   90.00
_cell.angle_beta   90.00
_cell.angle_gamma   90.00
#
_symmetry.space_group_name_H-M   'P 1'
#
loop_
_entity.id
_entity.type
_entity.pdbx_description
1 polymer ?
#
loop_
_entity_poly.entity_id
_entity_poly.type
_entity_poly.pdbx_seq_one_letter_code
_entity_poly.pdbx_strand_id
1 'polypeptide(L)'
;MGSVRGMTPRKRLRLPPLSRAPLAALALIWPSSALAEVCSTERPGWDGTPATAISEALFLASSLPAVLLIVATALALRFRSKWGGLAVVSGWSILITLRVFGTDPTGTRQKATIEGCIGSPTLFIALVAAICIATILYTAPTERRSND
;
A
#
# COMPACT_ATOMS: atom_id res chain seq x y z
N MET A 1 15.04 -61.25 -63.91
CA MET A 1 13.86 -60.61 -63.28
C MET A 1 14.35 -59.43 -62.45
N GLY A 2 13.99 -58.22 -62.87
CA GLY A 2 14.63 -56.97 -62.44
C GLY A 2 14.08 -56.42 -61.12
N SER A 3 15.00 -56.00 -60.26
CA SER A 3 14.75 -55.30 -58.99
C SER A 3 14.34 -53.84 -59.26
N VAL A 4 13.11 -53.48 -58.88
CA VAL A 4 12.51 -52.18 -59.16
C VAL A 4 12.75 -51.22 -57.99
N ARG A 5 13.70 -50.32 -58.19
CA ARG A 5 13.55 -48.85 -58.20
C ARG A 5 12.45 -48.26 -57.29
N GLY A 6 12.83 -47.37 -56.35
CA GLY A 6 11.83 -46.54 -55.67
C GLY A 6 12.36 -45.57 -54.62
N MET A 7 12.99 -44.48 -55.07
CA MET A 7 13.39 -43.32 -54.27
C MET A 7 12.22 -42.70 -53.49
N THR A 8 12.51 -42.32 -52.25
CA THR A 8 11.67 -41.49 -51.37
C THR A 8 11.51 -40.07 -51.90
N PRO A 9 10.38 -39.41 -51.61
CA PRO A 9 10.39 -37.98 -51.37
C PRO A 9 9.90 -37.67 -49.95
N ARG A 10 10.81 -37.15 -49.11
CA ARG A 10 10.49 -36.46 -47.86
C ARG A 10 9.52 -35.31 -48.17
N LYS A 11 8.27 -35.40 -47.69
CA LYS A 11 7.37 -34.24 -47.62
C LYS A 11 8.03 -33.19 -46.74
N ARG A 12 8.54 -32.12 -47.36
CA ARG A 12 8.95 -30.90 -46.66
C ARG A 12 7.71 -30.31 -46.03
N LEU A 13 7.59 -30.37 -44.70
CA LEU A 13 6.68 -29.52 -43.94
C LEU A 13 7.11 -28.07 -44.19
N ARG A 14 6.37 -27.35 -45.03
CA ARG A 14 6.45 -25.89 -45.13
C ARG A 14 5.73 -25.33 -43.91
N LEU A 15 6.49 -24.95 -42.89
CA LEU A 15 6.02 -24.09 -41.82
C LEU A 15 5.73 -22.69 -42.39
N PRO A 16 4.60 -22.05 -42.03
CA PRO A 16 4.27 -20.70 -42.47
C PRO A 16 5.25 -19.67 -41.86
N PRO A 17 5.49 -18.53 -42.55
CA PRO A 17 6.46 -17.54 -42.16
C PRO A 17 6.05 -16.85 -40.85
N LEU A 18 6.96 -16.91 -39.88
CA LEU A 18 6.92 -16.33 -38.56
C LEU A 18 7.11 -14.79 -38.61
N SER A 19 6.35 -14.08 -39.46
CA SER A 19 6.57 -12.65 -39.75
C SER A 19 5.44 -11.73 -39.28
N ARG A 20 4.74 -12.09 -38.21
CA ARG A 20 3.70 -11.25 -37.57
C ARG A 20 3.86 -11.15 -36.04
N ALA A 21 5.11 -11.18 -35.57
CA ALA A 21 5.44 -11.15 -34.15
C ALA A 21 5.74 -9.78 -33.50
N PRO A 22 5.54 -8.58 -34.08
CA PRO A 22 5.74 -7.34 -33.32
C PRO A 22 4.45 -6.77 -32.70
N LEU A 23 3.25 -7.20 -33.13
CA LEU A 23 1.99 -6.61 -32.65
C LEU A 23 1.39 -7.29 -31.41
N ALA A 24 1.77 -8.53 -31.11
CA ALA A 24 1.31 -9.21 -29.90
C ALA A 24 2.06 -8.76 -28.63
N ALA A 25 3.25 -8.17 -28.77
CA ALA A 25 4.03 -7.67 -27.63
C ALA A 25 3.49 -6.33 -27.09
N LEU A 26 2.82 -5.52 -27.91
CA LEU A 26 2.18 -4.27 -27.45
C LEU A 26 0.88 -4.49 -26.67
N ALA A 27 0.23 -5.66 -26.81
CA ALA A 27 -1.01 -5.97 -26.10
C ALA A 27 -0.79 -6.37 -24.63
N LEU A 28 0.45 -6.67 -24.22
CA LEU A 28 0.81 -7.00 -22.83
C LEU A 28 1.24 -5.77 -22.00
N ILE A 29 1.33 -4.60 -22.63
CA ILE A 29 1.68 -3.33 -21.96
C ILE A 29 0.46 -2.41 -21.90
N TRP A 30 -0.71 -2.86 -22.35
CA TRP A 30 -1.94 -2.10 -22.09
C TRP A 30 -2.24 -2.25 -20.60
N PRO A 31 -2.14 -1.18 -19.79
CA PRO A 31 -2.65 -1.23 -18.44
C PRO A 31 -4.13 -1.57 -18.58
N SER A 32 -4.56 -2.65 -17.94
CA SER A 32 -5.94 -3.10 -17.94
C SER A 32 -6.85 -1.98 -17.45
N SER A 33 -7.35 -1.16 -18.37
CA SER A 33 -8.21 -0.02 -18.10
C SER A 33 -9.54 -0.43 -17.45
N ALA A 34 -9.88 -1.72 -17.49
CA ALA A 34 -11.02 -2.31 -16.80
C ALA A 34 -10.81 -2.52 -15.28
N LEU A 35 -9.58 -2.41 -14.77
CA LEU A 35 -9.23 -2.49 -13.33
C LEU A 35 -8.75 -1.15 -12.76
N ALA A 36 -8.89 -0.04 -13.50
CA ALA A 36 -8.39 1.28 -13.09
C ALA A 36 -9.51 2.25 -12.66
N GLU A 37 -10.77 1.85 -12.76
CA GLU A 37 -11.91 2.76 -12.54
C GLU A 37 -12.01 3.21 -11.07
N VAL A 38 -11.83 2.28 -10.11
CA VAL A 38 -11.85 2.61 -8.67
C VAL A 38 -10.63 3.46 -8.31
N CYS A 39 -9.46 3.11 -8.83
CA CYS A 39 -8.22 3.84 -8.59
C CYS A 39 -8.22 5.25 -9.17
N SER A 40 -8.84 5.46 -10.34
CA SER A 40 -9.01 6.80 -10.92
C SER A 40 -9.95 7.70 -10.11
N THR A 41 -10.87 7.09 -9.36
CA THR A 41 -11.81 7.78 -8.46
C THR A 41 -11.16 8.12 -7.13
N GLU A 42 -10.38 7.20 -6.55
CA GLU A 42 -9.70 7.39 -5.26
C GLU A 42 -8.38 8.19 -5.38
N ARG A 43 -7.65 8.07 -6.50
CA ARG A 43 -6.43 8.81 -6.84
C ARG A 43 -6.51 9.34 -8.29
N PRO A 44 -7.05 10.56 -8.49
CA PRO A 44 -7.05 11.17 -9.81
C PRO A 44 -5.61 11.41 -10.28
N GLY A 45 -5.23 10.80 -11.42
CA GLY A 45 -3.89 10.90 -11.99
C GLY A 45 -2.92 9.75 -11.63
N TRP A 46 -3.42 8.64 -11.10
CA TRP A 46 -2.61 7.43 -10.88
C TRP A 46 -1.98 6.92 -12.19
N ASP A 47 -0.67 6.66 -12.14
CA ASP A 47 0.18 6.21 -13.25
C ASP A 47 0.22 4.69 -13.43
N GLY A 48 -0.58 3.95 -12.63
CA GLY A 48 -0.63 2.49 -12.64
C GLY A 48 0.52 1.82 -11.89
N THR A 49 1.38 2.58 -11.21
CA THR A 49 2.44 2.01 -10.37
C THR A 49 1.87 1.53 -9.03
N PRO A 50 2.31 0.37 -8.51
CA PRO A 50 1.80 -0.14 -7.24
C PRO A 50 2.13 0.82 -6.10
N ALA A 51 1.15 1.11 -5.26
CA ALA A 51 1.34 2.00 -4.13
C ALA A 51 2.36 1.43 -3.15
N THR A 52 3.43 2.19 -2.90
CA THR A 52 4.48 1.79 -1.96
C THR A 52 4.05 2.07 -0.52
N ALA A 53 4.56 1.29 0.44
CA ALA A 53 4.28 1.51 1.86
C ALA A 53 4.68 2.92 2.35
N ILE A 54 5.69 3.55 1.71
CA ILE A 54 6.15 4.90 2.02
C ILE A 54 5.17 5.95 1.49
N SER A 55 4.69 5.82 0.24
CA SER A 55 3.72 6.76 -0.31
C SER A 55 2.40 6.73 0.46
N GLU A 56 1.98 5.55 0.92
CA GLU A 56 0.82 5.40 1.80
C GLU A 56 1.07 6.09 3.15
N ALA A 57 2.21 5.81 3.79
CA ALA A 57 2.52 6.44 5.07
C ALA A 57 2.56 7.97 4.99
N LEU A 58 3.13 8.53 3.92
CA LEU A 58 3.14 9.98 3.68
C LEU A 58 1.74 10.54 3.45
N PHE A 59 0.92 9.85 2.66
CA PHE A 59 -0.46 10.25 2.42
C PHE A 59 -1.29 10.25 3.72
N LEU A 60 -1.16 9.19 4.53
CA LEU A 60 -1.83 9.09 5.83
C LEU A 60 -1.31 10.14 6.82
N ALA A 61 0.01 10.38 6.85
CA ALA A 61 0.63 11.37 7.73
C ALA A 61 0.27 12.81 7.36
N SER A 62 0.05 13.09 6.07
CA SER A 62 -0.35 14.41 5.57
C SER A 62 -1.85 14.70 5.77
N SER A 63 -2.62 13.74 6.27
CA SER A 63 -4.03 13.96 6.55
C SER A 63 -4.20 14.95 7.70
N LEU A 64 -5.17 15.86 7.58
CA LEU A 64 -5.48 16.89 8.58
C LEU A 64 -5.49 16.36 10.04
N PRO A 65 -6.18 15.24 10.36
CA PRO A 65 -6.17 14.72 11.73
C PRO A 65 -4.80 14.19 12.17
N ALA A 66 -4.01 13.61 11.27
CA ALA A 66 -2.67 13.12 11.59
C ALA A 66 -1.71 14.27 11.88
N VAL A 67 -1.76 15.35 11.09
CA VAL A 67 -0.95 16.55 11.32
C VAL A 67 -1.28 17.17 12.69
N LEU A 68 -2.56 17.29 13.04
CA LEU A 68 -2.98 17.79 14.35
C LEU A 68 -2.46 16.90 15.49
N LEU A 69 -2.51 15.57 15.32
CA LEU A 69 -1.97 14.64 16.32
C LEU A 69 -0.44 14.72 16.44
N ILE A 70 0.28 14.94 15.35
CA ILE A 70 1.74 15.14 15.38
C ILE A 70 2.07 16.41 16.19
N VAL A 71 1.36 17.51 15.93
CA VAL A 71 1.53 18.76 16.69
C VAL A 71 1.17 18.55 18.17
N ALA A 72 0.06 17.87 18.46
CA ALA A 72 -0.36 17.54 19.82
C ALA A 72 0.68 16.66 20.53
N THR A 73 1.27 15.70 19.84
CA THR A 73 2.36 14.85 20.35
C THR A 73 3.56 15.71 20.72
N ALA A 74 4.00 16.60 19.82
CA ALA A 74 5.11 17.51 20.08
C ALA A 74 4.83 18.41 21.29
N LEU A 75 3.59 18.92 21.44
CA LEU A 75 3.17 19.70 22.60
C LEU A 75 3.19 18.86 23.89
N ALA A 76 2.64 17.65 23.86
CA ALA A 76 2.58 16.76 25.02
C ALA A 76 4.00 16.42 25.52
N LEU A 77 4.93 16.17 24.60
CA LEU A 77 6.34 15.98 24.91
C LEU A 77 6.96 17.28 25.46
N ARG A 78 6.71 18.43 24.83
CA ARG A 78 7.29 19.73 25.25
C ARG A 78 6.87 20.16 26.65
N PHE A 79 5.62 19.90 27.02
CA PHE A 79 5.06 20.23 28.34
C PHE A 79 5.18 19.09 29.35
N ARG A 80 5.67 17.90 28.95
CA ARG A 80 5.71 16.67 29.77
C ARG A 80 4.42 16.42 30.55
N SER A 81 3.28 16.68 29.91
CA SER A 81 1.97 16.55 30.54
C SER A 81 1.52 15.10 30.56
N LYS A 82 1.24 14.55 31.75
CA LYS A 82 0.68 13.20 31.92
C LYS A 82 -0.64 13.02 31.18
N TRP A 83 -1.53 14.02 31.31
CA TRP A 83 -2.82 14.04 30.62
C TRP A 83 -2.66 14.26 29.11
N GLY A 84 -1.66 15.05 28.70
CA GLY A 84 -1.33 15.25 27.29
C GLY A 84 -0.87 13.95 26.61
N GLY A 85 0.00 13.18 27.27
CA GLY A 85 0.43 11.87 26.75
C GLY A 85 -0.74 10.90 26.56
N LEU A 86 -1.66 10.84 27.54
CA LEU A 86 -2.84 9.97 27.46
C LEU A 86 -3.79 10.40 26.32
N ALA A 87 -4.05 11.70 26.18
CA ALA A 87 -4.89 12.25 25.10
C ALA A 87 -4.28 12.00 23.71
N VAL A 88 -2.95 12.07 23.58
CA VAL A 88 -2.25 11.80 22.32
C VAL A 88 -2.34 10.33 21.95
N VAL A 89 -2.05 9.42 22.88
CA VAL A 89 -2.10 7.96 22.62
C VAL A 89 -3.53 7.51 22.30
N SER A 90 -4.53 8.03 23.01
CA SER A 90 -5.94 7.76 22.68
C SER A 90 -6.33 8.33 21.32
N GLY A 91 -5.89 9.56 20.99
CA GLY A 91 -6.12 10.18 19.69
C GLY A 91 -5.54 9.35 18.53
N TRP A 92 -4.30 8.89 18.66
CA TRP A 92 -3.67 7.99 17.68
C TRP A 92 -4.42 6.66 17.54
N SER A 93 -4.86 6.08 18.66
CA SER A 93 -5.61 4.81 18.67
C SER A 93 -6.98 4.95 18.00
N ILE A 94 -7.70 6.05 18.26
CA ILE A 94 -8.97 6.38 17.63
C ILE A 94 -8.76 6.57 16.12
N LEU A 95 -7.72 7.31 15.71
CA LEU A 95 -7.43 7.54 14.30
C LEU A 95 -7.15 6.21 13.57
N ILE A 96 -6.32 5.33 14.15
CA ILE A 96 -6.06 4.00 13.58
C ILE A 96 -7.36 3.20 13.48
N THR A 97 -8.18 3.20 14.52
CA THR A 97 -9.46 2.48 14.52
C THR A 97 -10.37 2.97 13.41
N LEU A 98 -10.53 4.28 13.24
CA LEU A 98 -11.33 4.87 12.16
C LEU A 98 -10.77 4.55 10.78
N ARG A 99 -9.45 4.40 10.65
CA ARG A 99 -8.80 4.05 9.38
C ARG A 99 -8.84 2.57 9.06
N VAL A 100 -8.88 1.68 10.05
CA VAL A 100 -8.91 0.22 9.86
C VAL A 100 -10.34 -0.29 9.78
N PHE A 101 -11.21 0.19 10.66
CA PHE A 101 -12.59 -0.25 10.81
C PHE A 101 -13.62 0.80 10.34
N GLY A 102 -13.18 1.88 9.71
CA GLY A 102 -14.07 2.83 9.07
C GLY A 102 -15.03 2.09 8.13
N THR A 103 -16.30 2.44 8.19
CA THR A 103 -17.33 1.78 7.38
C THR A 103 -17.03 2.00 5.90
N ASP A 104 -16.63 0.94 5.22
CA ASP A 104 -16.54 0.82 3.76
C ASP A 104 -17.79 0.09 3.25
N PRO A 105 -18.97 0.75 3.17
CA PRO A 105 -20.24 0.09 2.82
C PRO A 105 -20.25 -0.55 1.42
N THR A 106 -19.32 -0.17 0.56
CA THR A 106 -19.22 -0.58 -0.84
C THR A 106 -18.07 -1.55 -1.12
N GLY A 107 -17.23 -1.85 -0.13
CA GLY A 107 -16.04 -2.70 -0.30
C GLY A 107 -15.00 -2.14 -1.29
N THR A 108 -15.07 -0.84 -1.61
CA THR A 108 -14.17 -0.15 -2.55
C THR A 108 -12.72 -0.25 -2.13
N ARG A 109 -12.44 -0.20 -0.83
CA ARG A 109 -11.09 -0.34 -0.29
C ARG A 109 -10.47 -1.72 -0.56
N GLN A 110 -11.26 -2.79 -0.47
CA GLN A 110 -10.79 -4.13 -0.80
C GLN A 110 -10.51 -4.26 -2.30
N LYS A 111 -11.37 -3.71 -3.15
CA LYS A 111 -11.16 -3.67 -4.60
C LYS A 111 -9.91 -2.87 -4.97
N ALA A 112 -9.72 -1.69 -4.38
CA ALA A 112 -8.54 -0.84 -4.58
C ALA A 112 -7.24 -1.48 -4.04
N THR A 113 -7.32 -2.35 -3.01
CA THR A 113 -6.17 -3.14 -2.53
C THR A 113 -5.82 -4.25 -3.51
N ILE A 114 -6.82 -4.91 -4.11
CA ILE A 114 -6.62 -5.94 -5.16
C ILE A 114 -6.03 -5.30 -6.43
N GLU A 115 -6.46 -4.09 -6.77
CA GLU A 115 -5.94 -3.30 -7.90
C GLU A 115 -4.54 -2.72 -7.63
N GLY A 116 -4.08 -2.72 -6.37
CA GLY A 116 -2.73 -2.29 -5.98
C GLY A 116 -2.55 -0.78 -5.86
N CYS A 117 -3.61 0.01 -5.95
CA CYS A 117 -3.57 1.47 -5.77
C CYS A 117 -3.61 1.89 -4.29
N ILE A 118 -4.08 1.01 -3.40
CA ILE A 118 -3.97 1.20 -1.95
C ILE A 118 -2.99 0.17 -1.39
N GLY A 119 -1.87 0.67 -0.90
CA GLY A 119 -0.85 -0.17 -0.24
C GLY A 119 -1.23 -0.52 1.20
N SER A 120 -0.43 -1.37 1.83
CA SER A 120 -0.64 -1.73 3.23
C SER A 120 -0.31 -0.55 4.16
N PRO A 121 -1.20 -0.16 5.11
CA PRO A 121 -0.95 0.93 6.05
C PRO A 121 0.00 0.53 7.19
N THR A 122 0.65 -0.63 7.09
CA THR A 122 1.47 -1.26 8.15
C THR A 122 2.62 -0.37 8.59
N LEU A 123 3.29 0.31 7.65
CA LEU A 123 4.40 1.20 7.95
C LEU A 123 3.95 2.41 8.79
N PHE A 124 2.79 2.98 8.45
CA PHE A 124 2.20 4.07 9.24
C PHE A 124 1.81 3.60 10.65
N ILE A 125 1.16 2.45 10.78
CA ILE A 125 0.77 1.89 12.09
C ILE A 125 2.00 1.61 12.96
N ALA A 126 3.07 1.04 12.38
CA ALA A 126 4.31 0.78 13.09
C ALA A 126 4.97 2.09 13.58
N LEU A 127 4.96 3.14 12.75
CA LEU A 127 5.49 4.45 13.12
C LEU A 127 4.66 5.08 14.26
N VAL A 128 3.34 5.02 14.18
CA VAL A 128 2.45 5.53 15.24
C VAL A 128 2.66 4.76 16.55
N ALA A 129 2.81 3.43 16.48
CA ALA A 129 3.11 2.62 17.65
C ALA A 129 4.42 3.06 18.33
N ALA A 130 5.48 3.32 17.53
CA ALA A 130 6.74 3.83 18.04
C ALA A 130 6.59 5.22 18.71
N ILE A 131 5.80 6.11 18.11
CA ILE A 131 5.49 7.43 18.71
C ILE A 131 4.75 7.28 20.04
N CYS A 132 3.76 6.39 20.12
CA CYS A 132 3.01 6.15 21.35
C CYS A 132 3.93 5.64 22.47
N ILE A 133 4.80 4.67 22.17
CA ILE A 133 5.79 4.15 23.13
C ILE A 133 6.72 5.27 23.59
N ALA A 134 7.29 6.05 22.67
CA ALA A 134 8.16 7.17 23.00
C ALA A 134 7.45 8.21 23.89
N THR A 135 6.18 8.50 23.60
CA THR A 135 5.37 9.44 24.38
C THR A 135 5.12 8.93 25.80
N ILE A 136 4.78 7.66 25.96
CA ILE A 136 4.57 7.04 27.28
C ILE A 136 5.88 7.08 28.08
N LEU A 137 7.00 6.62 27.51
CA LEU A 137 8.29 6.60 28.19
C LEU A 137 8.75 8.01 28.59
N TYR A 138 8.48 9.02 27.77
CA TYR A 138 8.92 10.39 28.03
C TYR A 138 8.01 11.16 29.00
N THR A 139 6.73 10.79 29.09
CA THR A 139 5.75 11.43 29.99
C THR A 139 5.50 10.65 31.29
N ALA A 140 6.02 9.43 31.40
CA ALA A 140 5.96 8.63 32.61
C ALA A 140 6.60 9.39 33.79
N PRO A 141 5.93 9.46 34.96
CA PRO A 141 6.56 10.00 36.15
C PRO A 141 7.74 9.11 36.57
N THR A 142 8.92 9.70 36.76
CA THR A 142 9.98 9.01 37.49
C THR A 142 9.51 8.83 38.93
N GLU A 143 9.18 7.60 39.29
CA GLU A 143 8.78 7.27 40.65
C GLU A 143 9.95 7.58 41.59
N ARG A 144 9.77 8.60 42.45
CA ARG A 144 10.62 8.74 43.64
C ARG A 144 10.29 7.52 44.49
N ARG A 145 11.16 6.53 44.45
CA ARG A 145 11.16 5.38 45.36
C ARG A 145 11.24 5.92 46.79
N SER A 146 10.09 6.11 47.43
CA SER A 146 9.99 6.43 48.85
C SER A 146 10.18 5.13 49.61
N ASN A 147 11.43 4.85 49.99
CA ASN A 147 11.73 3.98 51.13
C ASN A 147 11.66 4.89 52.35
N ASP A 148 10.50 4.95 53.02
CA ASP A 148 10.35 5.40 54.41
C ASP A 148 9.10 4.72 55.00
#